data_AF-R5N4R7-F1
#
_entry.id   AF-R5N4R7-F1
#
_cell.length_a   1.000
_cell.length_b   1.000
_cell.length_c   1.000
_cell.angle_alpha   90.00
_cell.angle_beta   90.00
_cell.angle_gamma   90.00
#
_symmetry.space_group_name_H-M   'P 1'
#
loop_
_entity.id
_entity.type
_entity.pdbx_description
1 polymer ?
#
loop_
_entity_poly.entity_id
_entity_poly.type
_entity_poly.pdbx_seq_one_letter_code
_entity_poly.pdbx_strand_id
1 'polypeptide(L)'
;MTASGVKASEKNTNDLMEELNDGKVPIENYIQSNSDSFINIDLSNFWKELINKSGMTKTDIINKSDFSYVYFYDVINGRKIPSRDKIIRLALALGLSLDECQTALKFCGRSQLYPRIKRDSIIIHGINRKLSIYEVSDKLLSFGEEDLK
;
A
#
# COMPACT_ATOMS: atom_id res chain seq x y z
N MET A 1 21.58 -12.61 -38.04
CA MET A 1 22.24 -13.36 -36.96
C MET A 1 22.36 -12.44 -35.76
N THR A 2 21.25 -12.27 -35.03
CA THR A 2 20.91 -12.96 -33.77
C THR A 2 21.56 -12.32 -32.55
N ALA A 3 20.83 -11.39 -31.95
CA ALA A 3 20.72 -11.29 -30.50
C ALA A 3 19.37 -10.63 -30.19
N SER A 4 18.30 -11.42 -30.31
CA SER A 4 17.04 -11.13 -29.64
C SER A 4 17.32 -11.21 -28.14
N GLY A 5 17.56 -10.06 -27.51
CA GLY A 5 17.56 -9.94 -26.07
C GLY A 5 16.16 -10.24 -25.57
N VAL A 6 15.94 -11.49 -25.16
CA VAL A 6 14.76 -11.87 -24.39
C VAL A 6 14.79 -11.04 -23.13
N LYS A 7 13.87 -10.08 -23.03
CA LYS A 7 13.61 -9.33 -21.79
C LYS A 7 13.22 -10.40 -20.77
N ALA A 8 14.11 -10.67 -19.80
CA ALA A 8 13.84 -11.63 -18.74
C ALA A 8 12.50 -11.28 -18.11
N SER A 9 11.58 -12.24 -18.01
CA SER A 9 10.30 -12.05 -17.35
C SER A 9 10.53 -11.52 -15.95
N GLU A 10 9.81 -10.45 -15.59
CA GLU A 10 9.87 -9.84 -14.26
C GLU A 10 9.63 -10.91 -13.19
N LYS A 11 10.62 -11.10 -12.30
CA LYS A 11 10.55 -12.13 -11.24
C LYS A 11 9.42 -11.80 -10.28
N ASN A 12 8.58 -12.78 -10.01
CA ASN A 12 7.53 -12.64 -9.01
C ASN A 12 8.10 -12.87 -7.60
N THR A 13 7.30 -12.61 -6.56
CA THR A 13 7.75 -12.76 -5.16
C THR A 13 8.18 -14.19 -4.81
N ASN A 14 7.56 -15.22 -5.40
CA ASN A 14 7.97 -16.61 -5.16
C ASN A 14 9.35 -16.89 -5.78
N ASP A 15 9.60 -16.41 -7.01
CA ASP A 15 10.89 -16.59 -7.69
C ASP A 15 12.04 -15.97 -6.86
N LEU A 16 11.81 -14.76 -6.33
CA LEU A 16 12.78 -14.07 -5.46
C LEU A 16 13.00 -14.83 -4.15
N MET A 17 11.94 -15.38 -3.56
CA MET A 17 12.03 -16.16 -2.32
C MET A 17 12.73 -17.50 -2.53
N GLU A 18 12.52 -18.17 -3.66
CA GLU A 18 13.24 -19.40 -4.01
C GLU A 18 14.75 -19.16 -4.12
N GLU A 19 15.16 -18.08 -4.79
CA GLU A 19 16.58 -17.69 -4.90
C GLU A 19 17.19 -17.34 -3.53
N LEU A 20 16.47 -16.58 -2.70
CA LEU A 20 16.91 -16.25 -1.34
C LEU A 20 17.04 -17.47 -0.41
N ASN A 21 16.26 -18.53 -0.67
CA ASN A 21 16.32 -19.77 0.11
C ASN A 21 17.44 -20.72 -0.36
N ASP A 22 18.04 -20.49 -1.52
CA ASP A 22 19.20 -21.26 -1.96
C ASP A 22 20.44 -20.81 -1.17
N GLY A 23 20.84 -21.62 -0.18
CA GLY A 23 21.99 -21.35 0.67
C GLY A 23 23.34 -21.27 -0.06
N LYS A 24 23.38 -21.53 -1.38
CA LYS A 24 24.57 -21.33 -2.22
C LYS A 24 24.67 -19.93 -2.81
N VAL A 25 23.61 -19.12 -2.76
CA VAL A 25 23.57 -17.77 -3.34
C VAL A 25 24.05 -16.76 -2.30
N PRO A 26 25.21 -16.10 -2.50
CA PRO A 26 25.63 -14.99 -1.67
C PRO A 26 24.66 -13.80 -1.83
N ILE A 27 24.42 -13.06 -0.75
CA ILE A 27 23.47 -11.93 -0.76
C ILE A 27 23.87 -10.85 -1.76
N GLU A 28 25.16 -10.64 -1.99
CA GLU A 28 25.69 -9.68 -2.96
C GLU A 28 25.28 -10.02 -4.39
N ASN A 29 25.33 -11.32 -4.74
CA ASN A 29 24.93 -11.80 -6.07
C ASN A 29 23.43 -11.64 -6.28
N TYR A 30 22.61 -11.93 -5.26
CA TYR A 30 21.16 -11.69 -5.30
C TYR A 30 20.87 -10.21 -5.54
N ILE A 31 21.49 -9.30 -4.78
CA ILE A 31 21.27 -7.86 -4.93
C ILE A 31 21.67 -7.37 -6.33
N GLN A 32 22.81 -7.80 -6.84
CA GLN A 32 23.28 -7.38 -8.17
C GLN A 32 22.39 -7.92 -9.29
N SER A 33 21.93 -9.18 -9.17
CA SER A 33 21.14 -9.85 -10.22
C SER A 33 19.67 -9.46 -10.24
N ASN A 34 19.17 -8.87 -9.16
CA ASN A 34 17.77 -8.50 -8.98
C ASN A 34 17.58 -6.98 -8.78
N SER A 35 18.52 -6.15 -9.26
CA SER A 35 18.47 -4.68 -9.12
C SER A 35 17.12 -4.08 -9.53
N ASP A 36 16.57 -4.60 -10.63
CA ASP A 36 15.31 -4.12 -11.22
C ASP A 36 14.07 -4.66 -10.48
N SER A 37 14.24 -5.65 -9.61
CA SER A 37 13.16 -6.21 -8.77
C SER A 37 13.01 -5.46 -7.44
N PHE A 38 13.97 -4.61 -7.07
CA PHE A 38 13.85 -3.81 -5.86
C PHE A 38 12.90 -2.64 -6.04
N ILE A 39 12.07 -2.47 -5.04
CA ILE A 39 11.09 -1.39 -4.95
C ILE A 39 11.83 -0.08 -4.66
N ASN A 40 12.27 0.61 -5.71
CA ASN A 40 12.76 1.99 -5.66
C ASN A 40 11.61 2.97 -5.93
N ILE A 41 10.59 2.90 -5.08
CA ILE A 41 9.36 3.67 -5.32
C ILE A 41 9.49 5.08 -4.81
N ASP A 42 9.29 6.02 -5.73
CA ASP A 42 8.93 7.37 -5.37
C ASP A 42 7.51 7.37 -4.79
N LEU A 43 7.40 7.25 -3.46
CA LEU A 43 6.15 7.29 -2.73
C LEU A 43 5.35 8.57 -3.06
N SER A 44 6.04 9.67 -3.38
CA SER A 44 5.40 10.92 -3.82
C SER A 44 4.60 10.71 -5.10
N ASN A 45 5.21 10.08 -6.10
CA ASN A 45 4.55 9.79 -7.38
C ASN A 45 3.42 8.78 -7.20
N PHE A 46 3.66 7.71 -6.43
CA PHE A 46 2.63 6.73 -6.12
C PHE A 46 1.36 7.38 -5.53
N TRP A 47 1.51 8.22 -4.51
CA TRP A 47 0.37 8.90 -3.91
C TRP A 47 -0.30 9.90 -4.86
N LYS A 48 0.48 10.64 -5.65
CA LYS A 48 -0.06 11.59 -6.64
C LYS A 48 -0.87 10.87 -7.72
N GLU A 49 -0.45 9.71 -8.18
CA GLU A 49 -1.19 8.91 -9.15
C GLU A 49 -2.55 8.46 -8.59
N LEU A 50 -2.58 7.95 -7.35
CA LEU A 50 -3.83 7.58 -6.68
C LEU A 50 -4.78 8.76 -6.50
N ILE A 51 -4.25 9.93 -6.11
CA ILE A 51 -5.03 11.16 -5.99
C ILE A 51 -5.61 11.58 -7.34
N ASN A 52 -4.78 11.62 -8.39
CA ASN A 52 -5.21 12.00 -9.73
C ASN A 52 -6.28 11.04 -10.26
N LYS A 53 -6.09 9.73 -10.05
CA LYS A 53 -7.06 8.70 -10.42
C LYS A 53 -8.41 8.86 -9.71
N SER A 54 -8.40 9.31 -8.45
CA SER A 54 -9.63 9.51 -7.68
C SER A 54 -10.52 10.65 -8.21
N GLY A 55 -9.94 11.62 -8.95
CA GLY A 55 -10.64 12.83 -9.39
C GLY A 55 -11.05 13.78 -8.25
N MET A 56 -10.69 13.49 -7.00
CA MET A 56 -11.04 14.31 -5.84
C MET A 56 -10.09 15.49 -5.66
N THR A 57 -10.59 16.59 -5.09
CA THR A 57 -9.70 17.68 -4.69
C THR A 57 -8.88 17.28 -3.48
N LYS A 58 -7.70 17.88 -3.31
CA LYS A 58 -6.86 17.64 -2.12
C LYS A 58 -7.60 17.99 -0.83
N THR A 59 -8.40 19.07 -0.84
CA THR A 59 -9.23 19.48 0.30
C THR A 59 -10.26 18.42 0.67
N ASP A 60 -10.94 17.83 -0.32
CA ASP A 60 -11.91 16.75 -0.07
C ASP A 60 -11.25 15.54 0.57
N ILE A 61 -10.05 15.17 0.09
CA ILE A 61 -9.30 14.03 0.62
C ILE A 61 -8.86 14.31 2.06
N ILE A 62 -8.35 15.51 2.34
CA ILE A 62 -7.95 15.93 3.69
C ILE A 62 -9.14 15.82 4.65
N ASN A 63 -10.31 16.34 4.26
CA ASN A 63 -11.52 16.29 5.06
C ASN A 63 -12.02 14.85 5.26
N LYS A 64 -12.06 14.04 4.19
CA LYS A 64 -12.53 12.65 4.25
C LYS A 64 -11.59 11.72 5.00
N SER A 65 -10.28 11.99 4.96
CA SER A 65 -9.27 11.23 5.71
C SER A 65 -9.17 11.66 7.17
N ASP A 66 -9.71 12.84 7.50
CA ASP A 66 -9.54 13.53 8.78
C ASP A 66 -8.05 13.64 9.16
N PHE A 67 -7.30 14.20 8.21
CA PHE A 67 -5.88 14.52 8.36
C PHE A 67 -5.70 16.01 8.57
N SER A 68 -4.65 16.40 9.29
CA SER A 68 -4.20 17.78 9.23
C SER A 68 -3.59 18.07 7.86
N TYR A 69 -3.76 19.31 7.40
CA TYR A 69 -3.21 19.77 6.12
C TYR A 69 -1.70 19.49 6.03
N VAL A 70 -0.95 19.84 7.08
CA VAL A 70 0.50 19.61 7.15
C VAL A 70 0.83 18.12 6.99
N TYR A 71 0.15 17.24 7.74
CA TYR A 71 0.39 15.80 7.67
C TYR A 71 0.10 15.24 6.28
N PHE A 72 -1.01 15.64 5.67
CA PHE A 72 -1.35 15.21 4.32
C PHE A 72 -0.25 15.57 3.32
N TYR A 73 0.21 16.83 3.30
CA TYR A 73 1.26 17.24 2.38
C TYR A 73 2.62 16.58 2.68
N ASP A 74 2.93 16.25 3.92
CA ASP A 74 4.13 15.48 4.24
C ASP A 74 4.07 14.06 3.68
N VAL A 75 2.90 13.42 3.72
CA VAL A 75 2.70 12.08 3.13
C VAL A 75 2.76 12.14 1.60
N ILE A 76 2.00 13.03 0.97
CA ILE A 76 1.91 13.11 -0.50
C ILE A 76 3.22 13.54 -1.14
N ASN A 77 4.08 14.27 -0.42
CA ASN A 77 5.41 14.63 -0.92
C ASN A 77 6.50 13.61 -0.56
N GLY A 78 6.15 12.48 0.07
CA GLY A 78 7.11 11.44 0.46
C GLY A 78 8.02 11.80 1.64
N ARG A 79 7.74 12.90 2.36
CA ARG A 79 8.50 13.31 3.56
C ARG A 79 8.15 12.48 4.79
N LYS A 80 6.99 11.83 4.80
CA LYS A 80 6.51 11.03 5.93
C LYS A 80 5.87 9.73 5.46
N ILE A 81 6.29 8.61 6.05
CA ILE A 81 5.67 7.31 5.83
C ILE A 81 4.50 7.15 6.81
N PRO A 82 3.25 7.06 6.34
CA PRO A 82 2.09 6.92 7.20
C PRO A 82 2.09 5.60 8.00
N SER A 83 1.36 5.59 9.12
CA SER A 83 1.07 4.34 9.85
C SER A 83 0.09 3.48 9.05
N ARG A 84 -0.07 2.20 9.44
CA ARG A 84 -1.03 1.28 8.82
C ARG A 84 -2.45 1.84 8.79
N ASP A 85 -2.92 2.35 9.93
CA ASP A 85 -4.25 2.94 10.03
C ASP A 85 -4.39 4.22 9.19
N LYS A 86 -3.37 5.08 9.13
CA LYS A 86 -3.39 6.26 8.27
C LYS A 86 -3.44 5.88 6.78
N ILE A 87 -2.77 4.81 6.36
CA ILE A 87 -2.89 4.29 4.99
C ILE A 87 -4.31 3.80 4.71
N ILE A 88 -4.92 3.07 5.65
CA ILE A 88 -6.29 2.60 5.52
C ILE A 88 -7.28 3.78 5.45
N ARG A 89 -7.08 4.82 6.27
CA ARG A 89 -7.88 6.05 6.23
C ARG A 89 -7.77 6.74 4.86
N LEU A 90 -6.56 6.86 4.30
CA LEU A 90 -6.38 7.36 2.93
C LEU A 90 -7.08 6.46 1.90
N ALA A 91 -6.97 5.14 2.05
CA ALA A 91 -7.59 4.20 1.12
C ALA A 91 -9.13 4.32 1.10
N LEU A 92 -9.75 4.48 2.27
CA LEU A 92 -11.18 4.73 2.41
C LEU A 92 -11.56 6.11 1.85
N ALA A 93 -10.81 7.16 2.18
CA ALA A 93 -11.07 8.52 1.71
C ALA A 93 -10.98 8.67 0.18
N LEU A 94 -10.00 8.02 -0.44
CA LEU A 94 -9.79 7.99 -1.90
C LEU A 94 -10.69 6.98 -2.60
N GLY A 95 -11.38 6.10 -1.87
CA GLY A 95 -12.18 5.03 -2.44
C GLY A 95 -11.34 4.01 -3.22
N LEU A 96 -10.16 3.65 -2.73
CA LEU A 96 -9.25 2.69 -3.37
C LEU A 96 -9.84 1.28 -3.43
N SER A 97 -9.39 0.47 -4.39
CA SER A 97 -9.62 -0.98 -4.38
C SER A 97 -8.81 -1.65 -3.26
N LEU A 98 -9.16 -2.91 -2.94
CA LEU A 98 -8.37 -3.68 -1.98
C LEU A 98 -6.92 -3.87 -2.47
N ASP A 99 -6.72 -4.12 -3.76
CA ASP A 99 -5.38 -4.31 -4.34
C ASP A 99 -4.54 -3.02 -4.26
N GLU A 100 -5.13 -1.86 -4.51
CA GLU A 100 -4.47 -0.56 -4.36
C GLU A 100 -4.12 -0.29 -2.89
N CYS A 101 -5.02 -0.60 -1.95
CA CYS A 101 -4.74 -0.47 -0.53
C CYS A 101 -3.60 -1.40 -0.08
N GLN A 102 -3.63 -2.66 -0.52
CA GLN A 102 -2.56 -3.62 -0.23
C GLN A 102 -1.22 -3.19 -0.83
N THR A 103 -1.24 -2.61 -2.02
CA THR A 103 -0.06 -2.04 -2.68
C THR A 103 0.49 -0.86 -1.88
N ALA A 104 -0.36 0.06 -1.43
CA ALA A 104 0.03 1.18 -0.58
C ALA A 104 0.65 0.71 0.75
N LEU A 105 0.07 -0.33 1.38
CA LEU A 105 0.63 -0.94 2.59
C LEU A 105 2.02 -1.50 2.33
N LYS A 106 2.20 -2.29 1.27
CA LYS A 106 3.50 -2.86 0.89
C LYS A 106 4.55 -1.78 0.64
N PHE A 107 4.23 -0.78 -0.17
CA PHE A 107 5.19 0.28 -0.53
C PHE A 107 5.57 1.15 0.67
N CYS A 108 4.68 1.31 1.65
CA CYS A 108 4.98 1.98 2.90
C CYS A 108 5.63 1.06 3.96
N GLY A 109 5.98 -0.18 3.62
CA GLY A 109 6.57 -1.15 4.55
C GLY A 109 5.64 -1.52 5.71
N ARG A 110 4.32 -1.57 5.47
CA ARG A 110 3.31 -1.94 6.46
C ARG A 110 2.73 -3.31 6.17
N SER A 111 2.34 -4.00 7.24
CA SER A 111 1.69 -5.30 7.13
C SER A 111 0.38 -5.19 6.32
N GLN A 112 0.22 -6.13 5.39
CA GLN A 112 -0.99 -6.28 4.60
C GLN A 112 -2.22 -6.55 5.47
N LEU A 113 -3.40 -6.27 4.93
CA LEU A 113 -4.66 -6.70 5.55
C LEU A 113 -4.82 -8.22 5.37
N TYR A 114 -5.04 -8.94 6.46
CA TYR A 114 -5.17 -10.39 6.46
C TYR A 114 -6.57 -10.84 6.86
N PRO A 115 -7.36 -11.47 5.97
CA PRO A 115 -8.76 -11.82 6.25
C PRO A 115 -9.02 -12.72 7.46
N ARG A 116 -8.00 -13.40 8.02
CA ARG A 116 -8.15 -14.19 9.25
C ARG A 116 -8.06 -13.38 10.53
N ILE A 117 -7.60 -12.13 10.45
CA ILE A 117 -7.62 -11.19 11.57
C ILE A 117 -8.96 -10.47 11.53
N LYS A 118 -9.77 -10.62 12.60
CA LYS A 118 -11.13 -10.07 12.68
C LYS A 118 -11.20 -8.58 12.33
N ARG A 119 -10.31 -7.77 12.91
CA ARG A 119 -10.16 -6.34 12.58
C ARG A 119 -9.97 -6.10 11.08
N ASP A 120 -9.04 -6.83 10.47
CA ASP A 120 -8.73 -6.68 9.06
C ASP A 120 -9.89 -7.13 8.16
N SER A 121 -10.64 -8.18 8.54
CA SER A 121 -11.83 -8.61 7.80
C SER A 121 -12.87 -7.48 7.71
N ILE A 122 -13.07 -6.72 8.80
CA ILE A 122 -13.98 -5.57 8.85
C ILE A 122 -13.47 -4.45 7.93
N ILE A 123 -12.17 -4.15 7.98
CA ILE A 123 -11.55 -3.13 7.14
C ILE A 123 -11.64 -3.50 5.65
N ILE A 124 -11.32 -4.75 5.30
CA ILE A 124 -11.42 -5.28 3.93
C ILE A 124 -12.86 -5.14 3.42
N HIS A 125 -13.84 -5.49 4.26
CA HIS A 125 -15.24 -5.31 3.93
C HIS A 125 -15.60 -3.85 3.67
N GLY A 126 -15.09 -2.93 4.49
CA GLY A 126 -15.27 -1.49 4.32
C GLY A 126 -14.70 -0.96 3.01
N ILE A 127 -13.46 -1.33 2.69
CA ILE A 127 -12.79 -0.96 1.44
C ILE A 127 -13.57 -1.48 0.22
N ASN A 128 -13.95 -2.76 0.22
CA ASN A 128 -14.67 -3.38 -0.89
C ASN A 128 -16.04 -2.74 -1.14
N ARG A 129 -16.69 -2.21 -0.09
CA ARG A 129 -17.99 -1.54 -0.16
C ARG A 129 -17.90 -0.01 -0.25
N LYS A 130 -16.69 0.55 -0.35
CA LYS A 130 -16.45 2.00 -0.42
C LYS A 130 -17.11 2.76 0.74
N LEU A 131 -17.07 2.16 1.93
CA LEU A 131 -17.57 2.80 3.14
C LEU A 131 -16.69 3.99 3.51
N SER A 132 -17.28 4.98 4.15
CA SER A 132 -16.56 6.07 4.79
C SER A 132 -15.75 5.58 6.00
N ILE A 133 -14.80 6.40 6.45
CA ILE A 133 -14.01 6.12 7.67
C ILE A 133 -14.92 5.94 8.88
N TYR A 134 -15.95 6.77 9.02
CA TYR A 134 -16.90 6.73 10.13
C TYR A 134 -17.70 5.42 10.14
N GLU A 135 -18.19 4.97 8.98
CA GLU A 135 -18.91 3.70 8.88
C GLU A 135 -18.01 2.49 9.20
N VAL A 136 -16.73 2.55 8.84
CA VAL A 136 -15.76 1.50 9.21
C VAL A 136 -15.42 1.57 10.69
N SER A 137 -15.22 2.76 11.25
CA SER A 137 -14.99 3.01 12.67
C SER A 137 -16.14 2.46 13.52
N ASP A 138 -17.39 2.78 13.18
CA ASP A 138 -18.58 2.27 13.86
C ASP A 138 -18.65 0.73 13.83
N LYS A 139 -18.29 0.12 12.70
CA LYS A 139 -18.23 -1.35 12.59
C LYS A 139 -17.13 -1.93 13.47
N LEU A 140 -15.93 -1.34 13.47
CA LEU A 140 -14.83 -1.80 14.31
C LEU A 140 -15.24 -1.78 15.79
N LEU A 141 -15.75 -0.64 16.24
CA LEU A 141 -16.17 -0.45 17.63
C LEU A 141 -17.34 -1.35 18.02
N SER A 142 -18.36 -1.52 17.16
CA SER A 142 -19.50 -2.40 17.45
C SER A 142 -19.12 -3.89 17.55
N PHE A 143 -18.03 -4.31 16.90
CA PHE A 143 -17.47 -5.64 17.06
C PHE A 143 -16.38 -5.73 18.14
N GLY A 144 -16.11 -4.66 18.90
CA GLY A 144 -15.12 -4.65 19.98
C GLY A 144 -13.66 -4.64 19.52
N GLU A 145 -13.38 -4.17 18.31
CA GLU A 145 -12.03 -3.99 17.78
C GLU A 145 -11.52 -2.56 18.02
N GLU A 146 -10.20 -2.37 17.98
CA GLU A 146 -9.60 -1.02 18.02
C GLU A 146 -9.95 -0.22 16.76
N ASP A 147 -10.27 1.06 16.97
CA ASP A 147 -10.57 2.02 15.90
C ASP A 147 -9.33 2.39 15.05
N LEU A 148 -9.55 3.09 13.94
CA LEU A 148 -8.52 3.62 13.04
C LEU A 148 -7.88 4.89 13.61
N LYS A 149 -6.58 4.80 13.97
CA LYS A 149 -5.80 5.93 14.54
C LYS A 149 -5.40 6.96 13.49
#